data_AF-A0A090VWP6-F1
#
_entry.id   AF-A0A090VWP6-F1
#
_cell.length_a   1.000
_cell.length_b   1.000
_cell.length_c   1.000
_cell.angle_alpha   90.00
_cell.angle_beta   90.00
_cell.angle_gamma   90.00
#
_symmetry.space_group_name_H-M   'P 1'
#
loop_
_entity.id
_entity.type
_entity.pdbx_description
1 polymer ?
#
loop_
_entity_poly.entity_id
_entity_poly.type
_entity_poly.pdbx_seq_one_letter_code
_entity_poly.pdbx_strand_id
1 'polypeptide(L)'
;MKVFYKIAVLFAASILYMPAANAQKEPVPLPENFDYELYMVAKEVDGKKFHGPRASVRLCEKLLDNGTKTDVENVEKMMPGILSGQELNPESPHYGGFRWELEMEQVEDLNAVEFILHSLVPIMILHRDKLSDSTKVNIKKSIRLGLQKYRGHGCGFKIYQHRAERHYQYQFGRRTFRG
;
A
#
# COMPACT_ATOMS: atom_id res chain seq x y z
N MET A 1 -19.04 -22.05 61.14
CA MET A 1 -19.66 -21.06 60.24
C MET A 1 -18.57 -20.20 59.59
N LYS A 2 -18.54 -20.17 58.25
CA LYS A 2 -18.05 -19.08 57.37
C LYS A 2 -16.55 -18.74 57.33
N VAL A 3 -15.65 -19.64 56.88
CA VAL A 3 -14.35 -19.17 56.31
C VAL A 3 -13.84 -19.96 55.08
N PHE A 4 -14.32 -21.16 54.77
CA PHE A 4 -13.70 -21.99 53.72
C PHE A 4 -14.35 -21.92 52.30
N TYR A 5 -15.32 -21.03 52.07
CA TYR A 5 -16.08 -20.99 50.81
C TYR A 5 -15.68 -19.89 49.82
N LYS A 6 -14.48 -19.30 49.96
CA LYS A 6 -14.03 -18.17 49.10
C LYS A 6 -12.82 -18.44 48.21
N ILE A 7 -12.22 -19.64 48.25
CA ILE A 7 -11.06 -19.96 47.39
C ILE A 7 -11.48 -20.72 46.12
N ALA A 8 -12.69 -21.30 46.07
CA ALA A 8 -13.19 -22.01 44.88
C ALA A 8 -13.76 -21.09 43.78
N VAL A 9 -13.96 -19.80 44.04
CA VAL A 9 -14.57 -18.87 43.06
C VAL A 9 -13.53 -18.09 42.24
N LEU A 10 -12.26 -18.09 42.65
CA LEU A 10 -11.21 -17.36 41.93
C LEU A 10 -10.57 -18.14 40.77
N PHE A 11 -10.78 -19.45 40.67
CA PHE A 11 -10.30 -20.24 39.53
C PHE A 11 -11.33 -20.40 38.39
N ALA A 12 -12.61 -20.14 38.64
CA ALA A 12 -13.66 -20.26 37.61
C ALA A 12 -13.79 -19.01 36.72
N ALA A 13 -13.17 -17.89 37.09
CA ALA A 13 -13.27 -16.62 36.34
C ALA A 13 -12.14 -16.38 35.32
N SER A 14 -11.26 -17.36 35.09
CA SER A 14 -10.14 -17.24 34.14
C SER A 14 -10.38 -17.94 32.78
N ILE A 15 -11.60 -18.45 32.52
CA ILE A 15 -11.92 -19.22 31.30
C ILE A 15 -12.74 -18.41 30.27
N LEU A 16 -13.07 -17.14 30.53
CA LEU A 16 -13.89 -16.33 29.62
C LEU A 16 -13.23 -15.00 29.25
N TYR A 17 -12.00 -15.06 28.74
CA TYR A 17 -11.56 -14.09 27.73
C TYR A 17 -10.60 -14.78 26.76
N MET A 18 -11.12 -15.75 26.02
CA MET A 18 -10.57 -16.01 24.70
C MET A 18 -11.01 -14.82 23.83
N PRO A 19 -10.09 -14.01 23.26
CA PRO A 19 -10.49 -13.13 22.17
C PRO A 19 -11.16 -14.02 21.12
N ALA A 20 -12.34 -13.60 20.66
CA ALA A 20 -13.10 -14.32 19.65
C ALA A 20 -12.14 -14.82 18.59
N ALA A 21 -12.10 -16.15 18.41
CA ALA A 21 -11.30 -16.79 17.39
C ALA A 21 -11.46 -16.02 16.08
N ASN A 22 -10.31 -15.61 15.50
CA ASN A 22 -10.18 -14.96 14.21
C ASN A 22 -11.31 -15.38 13.27
N ALA A 23 -12.30 -14.50 13.06
CA ALA A 23 -13.14 -14.64 11.88
C ALA A 23 -12.18 -14.55 10.70
N GLN A 24 -11.97 -15.68 10.02
CA GLN A 24 -11.06 -15.76 8.90
C GLN A 24 -11.61 -14.79 7.85
N LYS A 25 -10.90 -13.67 7.64
CA LYS A 25 -11.36 -12.67 6.66
C LYS A 25 -11.37 -13.32 5.29
N GLU A 26 -12.43 -13.07 4.53
CA GLU A 26 -12.46 -13.43 3.11
C GLU A 26 -11.46 -12.55 2.33
N PRO A 27 -10.78 -13.08 1.31
CA PRO A 27 -9.92 -12.29 0.44
C PRO A 27 -10.70 -11.16 -0.24
N VAL A 28 -10.02 -10.04 -0.51
CA VAL A 28 -10.64 -8.96 -1.28
C VAL A 28 -10.74 -9.42 -2.74
N PRO A 29 -11.92 -9.33 -3.37
CA PRO A 29 -12.05 -9.66 -4.79
C PRO A 29 -11.22 -8.69 -5.63
N LEU A 30 -10.44 -9.24 -6.57
CA LEU A 30 -9.75 -8.43 -7.57
C LEU A 30 -10.79 -7.82 -8.54
N PRO A 31 -10.55 -6.60 -9.04
CA PRO A 31 -11.53 -5.92 -9.89
C PRO A 31 -11.67 -6.62 -11.24
N GLU A 32 -12.81 -6.42 -11.91
CA GLU A 32 -13.13 -7.09 -13.19
C GLU A 32 -12.09 -6.81 -14.29
N ASN A 33 -11.48 -5.62 -14.25
CA ASN A 33 -10.45 -5.18 -15.18
C ASN A 33 -9.02 -5.56 -14.73
N PHE A 34 -8.86 -6.49 -13.80
CA PHE A 34 -7.56 -6.98 -13.38
C PHE A 34 -6.97 -7.91 -14.44
N ASP A 35 -5.75 -7.61 -14.87
CA ASP A 35 -4.98 -8.44 -15.78
C ASP A 35 -4.09 -9.41 -14.99
N TYR A 36 -4.31 -10.71 -15.15
CA TYR A 36 -3.56 -11.76 -14.46
C TYR A 36 -2.24 -12.14 -15.14
N GLU A 37 -1.98 -11.68 -16.36
CA GLU A 37 -0.68 -11.87 -17.02
C GLU A 37 0.34 -10.89 -16.46
N LEU A 38 -0.05 -9.62 -16.32
CA LEU A 38 0.81 -8.58 -15.75
C LEU A 38 0.60 -8.33 -14.26
N TYR A 39 -0.43 -8.95 -13.65
CA TYR A 39 -0.85 -8.70 -12.28
C TYR A 39 -1.07 -7.21 -11.99
N MET A 40 -1.85 -6.54 -12.85
CA MET A 40 -2.10 -5.11 -12.76
C MET A 40 -3.54 -4.76 -13.09
N VAL A 41 -4.01 -3.63 -12.54
CA VAL A 41 -5.30 -3.05 -12.93
C VAL A 41 -5.14 -2.42 -14.31
N ALA A 42 -5.94 -2.90 -15.25
CA ALA A 42 -5.94 -2.44 -16.63
C ALA A 42 -7.13 -1.53 -16.92
N LYS A 43 -7.01 -0.64 -17.90
CA LYS A 43 -8.13 0.05 -18.54
C LYS A 43 -8.10 -0.28 -20.02
N GLU A 44 -9.28 -0.40 -20.63
CA GLU A 44 -9.40 -0.57 -22.08
C GLU A 44 -9.93 0.72 -22.70
N VAL A 45 -9.25 1.19 -23.75
CA VAL A 45 -9.63 2.38 -24.52
C VAL A 45 -9.41 2.03 -25.99
N ASP A 46 -10.46 2.14 -26.81
CA ASP A 46 -10.41 1.86 -28.25
C ASP A 46 -9.79 0.48 -28.60
N GLY A 47 -10.13 -0.56 -27.82
CA GLY A 47 -9.62 -1.92 -28.00
C GLY A 47 -8.15 -2.11 -27.59
N LYS A 48 -7.51 -1.09 -26.99
CA LYS A 48 -6.16 -1.17 -26.44
C LYS A 48 -6.22 -1.20 -24.92
N LYS A 49 -5.41 -2.09 -24.34
CA LYS A 49 -5.30 -2.26 -22.91
C LYS A 49 -4.12 -1.45 -22.37
N PHE A 50 -4.33 -0.76 -21.25
CA PHE A 50 -3.33 0.05 -20.58
C PHE A 50 -3.24 -0.25 -19.09
N HIS A 51 -2.04 -0.43 -18.54
CA HIS A 51 -1.82 -0.84 -17.16
C HIS A 51 -1.28 0.30 -16.32
N GLY A 52 -2.09 0.79 -15.39
CA GLY A 52 -1.73 1.94 -14.55
C GLY A 52 -1.06 1.53 -13.25
N PRO A 53 0.22 1.88 -13.00
CA PRO A 53 0.88 1.61 -11.71
C PRO A 53 0.13 2.23 -10.53
N ARG A 54 -0.49 3.41 -10.74
CA ARG A 54 -1.24 4.12 -9.69
C ARG A 54 -2.49 3.37 -9.22
N ALA A 55 -3.28 2.84 -10.15
CA ALA A 55 -4.47 2.08 -9.79
C ALA A 55 -4.07 0.79 -9.09
N SER A 56 -3.02 0.13 -9.60
CA SER A 56 -2.50 -1.13 -9.08
C SER A 56 -1.92 -1.01 -7.67
N VAL A 57 -1.09 0.00 -7.39
CA VAL A 57 -0.52 0.19 -6.04
C VAL A 57 -1.59 0.55 -4.99
N ARG A 58 -2.65 1.27 -5.39
CA ARG A 58 -3.80 1.53 -4.51
C ARG A 58 -4.61 0.28 -4.18
N LEU A 59 -4.68 -0.67 -5.12
CA LEU A 59 -5.26 -1.98 -4.83
C LEU A 59 -4.39 -2.72 -3.81
N CYS A 60 -3.06 -2.68 -3.93
CA CYS A 60 -2.16 -3.29 -2.94
C CYS A 60 -2.39 -2.78 -1.52
N GLU A 61 -2.65 -1.48 -1.32
CA GLU A 61 -3.00 -0.94 0.00
C GLU A 61 -4.25 -1.63 0.57
N LYS A 62 -5.33 -1.72 -0.22
CA LYS A 62 -6.58 -2.40 0.19
C LYS A 62 -6.38 -3.88 0.52
N LEU A 63 -5.58 -4.58 -0.29
CA LEU A 63 -5.24 -5.98 -0.08
C LEU A 63 -4.47 -6.16 1.23
N LEU A 64 -3.46 -5.33 1.48
CA LEU A 64 -2.64 -5.41 2.70
C LEU A 64 -3.40 -4.98 3.97
N ASP A 65 -4.33 -4.03 3.85
CA ASP A 65 -5.25 -3.67 4.93
C ASP A 65 -6.14 -4.86 5.35
N ASN A 66 -6.64 -5.63 4.38
CA ASN A 66 -7.40 -6.84 4.66
C ASN A 66 -6.50 -7.94 5.25
N GLY A 67 -5.41 -8.24 4.55
CA GLY A 67 -4.27 -9.01 5.05
C GLY A 67 -4.46 -10.51 5.09
N THR A 68 -5.37 -11.10 4.31
CA THR A 68 -5.42 -12.56 4.16
C THR A 68 -4.18 -13.07 3.45
N LYS A 69 -3.90 -14.37 3.55
CA LYS A 69 -2.78 -15.00 2.83
C LYS A 69 -2.88 -14.74 1.32
N THR A 70 -4.07 -14.91 0.74
CA THR A 70 -4.32 -14.65 -0.69
C THR A 70 -4.11 -13.19 -1.07
N ASP A 71 -4.53 -12.24 -0.21
CA ASP A 71 -4.30 -10.81 -0.47
C ASP A 71 -2.81 -10.48 -0.52
N VAL A 72 -2.04 -10.99 0.45
CA VAL A 72 -0.58 -10.79 0.51
C VAL A 72 0.09 -11.43 -0.70
N GLU A 73 -0.27 -12.66 -1.06
CA GLU A 73 0.24 -13.35 -2.25
C GLU A 73 -0.05 -12.57 -3.55
N ASN A 74 -1.23 -11.97 -3.67
CA ASN A 74 -1.56 -11.11 -4.80
C ASN A 74 -0.66 -9.87 -4.82
N VAL A 75 -0.45 -9.20 -3.68
CA VAL A 75 0.46 -8.03 -3.63
C VAL A 75 1.89 -8.38 -4.01
N GLU A 76 2.42 -9.52 -3.55
CA GLU A 76 3.76 -9.98 -3.94
C GLU A 76 3.89 -10.15 -5.46
N LYS A 77 2.84 -10.65 -6.13
CA LYS A 77 2.82 -10.82 -7.59
C LYS A 77 2.62 -9.51 -8.35
N MET A 78 1.85 -8.57 -7.79
CA MET A 78 1.60 -7.26 -8.40
C MET A 78 2.84 -6.35 -8.37
N MET A 79 3.67 -6.46 -7.33
CA MET A 79 4.73 -5.48 -7.09
C MET A 79 5.78 -5.40 -8.22
N PRO A 80 6.26 -6.50 -8.82
CA PRO A 80 7.16 -6.43 -9.97
C PRO A 80 6.58 -5.63 -11.15
N GLY A 81 5.30 -5.86 -11.50
CA GLY A 81 4.62 -5.14 -12.57
C GLY A 81 4.53 -3.64 -12.28
N ILE A 82 4.10 -3.28 -11.06
CA ILE A 82 4.02 -1.88 -10.62
C ILE A 82 5.38 -1.19 -10.70
N LEU A 83 6.44 -1.81 -10.14
CA LEU A 83 7.77 -1.21 -10.06
C LEU A 83 8.48 -1.14 -11.41
N SER A 84 8.09 -1.97 -12.39
CA SER A 84 8.58 -1.89 -13.78
C SER A 84 8.17 -0.59 -14.50
N GLY A 85 7.17 0.12 -13.97
CA GLY A 85 6.78 1.44 -14.45
C GLY A 85 7.79 2.54 -14.12
N GLN A 86 8.77 2.27 -13.25
CA GLN A 86 9.79 3.25 -12.86
C GLN A 86 10.90 3.36 -13.90
N GLU A 87 11.29 4.59 -14.25
CA GLU A 87 12.46 4.86 -15.08
C GLU A 87 13.75 4.57 -14.30
N LEU A 88 14.56 3.64 -14.82
CA LEU A 88 15.79 3.15 -14.20
C LEU A 88 17.04 3.44 -15.04
N ASN A 89 16.91 4.06 -16.20
CA ASN A 89 18.06 4.55 -16.96
C ASN A 89 18.63 5.81 -16.30
N PRO A 90 19.87 5.78 -15.76
CA PRO A 90 20.48 6.94 -15.09
C PRO A 90 20.71 8.13 -16.04
N GLU A 91 20.78 7.90 -17.35
CA GLU A 91 20.93 8.97 -18.35
C GLU A 91 19.59 9.63 -18.69
N SER A 92 18.46 9.06 -18.26
CA SER A 92 17.15 9.64 -18.49
C SER A 92 16.98 10.89 -17.61
N PRO A 93 16.52 12.03 -18.17
CA PRO A 93 16.18 13.20 -17.36
C PRO A 93 15.05 12.89 -16.37
N HIS A 94 14.31 11.79 -16.57
CA HIS A 94 13.24 11.33 -15.70
C HIS A 94 13.63 10.18 -14.76
N TYR A 95 14.93 9.88 -14.59
CA TYR A 95 15.42 8.83 -13.69
C TYR A 95 14.74 8.84 -12.32
N GLY A 96 14.15 7.69 -11.93
CA GLY A 96 13.37 7.52 -10.71
C GLY A 96 11.89 7.92 -10.80
N GLY A 97 11.46 8.54 -11.90
CA GLY A 97 10.06 8.84 -12.21
C GLY A 97 9.26 7.60 -12.60
N PHE A 98 7.94 7.72 -12.72
CA PHE A 98 7.05 6.63 -13.11
C PHE A 98 6.23 7.00 -14.35
N ARG A 99 6.01 6.02 -15.22
CA ARG A 99 5.05 6.14 -16.31
C ARG A 99 3.62 6.09 -15.77
N TRP A 100 2.69 6.78 -16.43
CA TRP A 100 1.26 6.71 -16.07
C TRP A 100 0.67 5.36 -16.41
N GLU A 101 1.06 4.81 -17.56
CA GLU A 101 0.73 3.47 -18.00
C GLU A 101 2.00 2.75 -18.49
N LEU A 102 2.09 1.42 -18.33
CA LEU A 102 3.26 0.64 -18.76
C LEU A 102 3.50 0.66 -20.27
N GLU A 103 2.45 0.92 -21.04
CA GLU A 103 2.47 0.98 -22.50
C GLU A 103 3.02 2.31 -23.02
N MET A 104 3.20 3.31 -22.14
CA MET A 104 3.86 4.55 -22.53
C MET A 104 5.35 4.30 -22.76
N GLU A 105 5.89 4.96 -23.79
CA GLU A 105 7.29 4.86 -24.16
C GLU A 105 8.22 5.47 -23.09
N GLN A 106 7.78 6.57 -22.47
CA GLN A 106 8.61 7.34 -21.53
C GLN A 106 7.78 7.99 -20.42
N VAL A 107 8.48 8.46 -19.39
CA VAL A 107 7.89 9.27 -18.33
C VAL A 107 7.65 10.68 -18.85
N GLU A 108 6.40 11.08 -19.00
CA GLU A 108 6.05 12.42 -19.51
C GLU A 108 5.90 13.48 -18.41
N ASP A 109 5.48 13.06 -17.21
CA ASP A 109 5.17 13.94 -16.08
C ASP A 109 5.65 13.31 -14.75
N LEU A 110 6.03 14.16 -13.80
CA LEU A 110 6.53 13.76 -12.49
C LEU A 110 5.44 13.62 -11.43
N ASN A 111 4.20 14.02 -11.69
CA ASN A 111 3.14 13.78 -10.70
C ASN A 111 2.89 12.28 -10.48
N ALA A 112 3.15 11.44 -11.49
CA ALA A 112 3.01 10.00 -11.37
C ALA A 112 3.83 9.44 -10.20
N VAL A 113 5.11 9.81 -10.07
CA VAL A 113 5.97 9.33 -8.98
C VAL A 113 5.44 9.77 -7.62
N GLU A 114 4.94 11.00 -7.50
CA GLU A 114 4.30 11.48 -6.27
C GLU A 114 3.12 10.60 -5.85
N PHE A 115 2.22 10.30 -6.80
CA PHE A 115 1.05 9.46 -6.52
C PHE A 115 1.40 8.01 -6.19
N ILE A 116 2.49 7.46 -6.74
CA ILE A 116 2.95 6.12 -6.38
C ILE A 116 3.59 6.10 -4.99
N LEU A 117 4.40 7.12 -4.66
CA LEU A 117 5.02 7.24 -3.34
C LEU A 117 3.97 7.39 -2.23
N HIS A 118 2.83 8.03 -2.51
CA HIS A 118 1.69 8.09 -1.59
C HIS A 118 1.19 6.72 -1.13
N SER A 119 1.38 5.66 -1.92
CA SER A 119 0.96 4.31 -1.56
C SER A 119 2.14 3.45 -1.11
N LEU A 120 3.29 3.52 -1.78
CA LEU A 120 4.46 2.71 -1.42
C LEU A 120 5.00 3.05 -0.02
N VAL A 121 4.99 4.33 0.36
CA VAL A 121 5.48 4.74 1.68
C VAL A 121 4.59 4.19 2.80
N PRO A 122 3.25 4.37 2.80
CA PRO A 122 2.37 3.72 3.78
C PRO A 122 2.49 2.20 3.80
N ILE A 123 2.59 1.52 2.65
CA ILE A 123 2.80 0.07 2.59
C ILE A 123 4.03 -0.34 3.41
N MET A 124 5.14 0.37 3.26
CA MET A 124 6.37 0.08 4.01
C MET A 124 6.34 0.49 5.49
N ILE A 125 5.42 1.37 5.90
CA ILE A 125 5.26 1.78 7.30
C ILE A 125 4.30 0.85 8.03
N LEU A 126 3.18 0.50 7.40
CA LEU A 126 2.03 -0.15 8.04
C LEU A 126 1.97 -1.66 7.82
N HIS A 127 2.58 -2.17 6.74
CA HIS A 127 2.39 -3.57 6.32
C HIS A 127 3.69 -4.28 5.97
N ARG A 128 4.82 -3.69 6.33
CA ARG A 128 6.15 -4.23 6.03
C ARG A 128 6.30 -5.67 6.49
N ASP A 129 5.82 -5.98 7.67
CA ASP A 129 5.88 -7.29 8.32
C ASP A 129 5.16 -8.40 7.52
N LYS A 130 4.17 -8.05 6.70
CA LYS A 130 3.43 -8.99 5.86
C LYS A 130 4.17 -9.37 4.56
N LEU A 131 5.15 -8.57 4.15
CA LEU A 131 5.81 -8.72 2.85
C LEU A 131 7.08 -9.59 2.94
N SER A 132 7.44 -10.20 1.81
CA SER A 132 8.71 -10.87 1.63
C SER A 132 9.89 -9.89 1.68
N ASP A 133 11.07 -10.38 2.06
CA ASP A 133 12.26 -9.51 2.14
C ASP A 133 12.68 -8.96 0.78
N SER A 134 12.51 -9.74 -0.29
CA SER A 134 12.74 -9.28 -1.66
C SER A 134 11.84 -8.09 -2.01
N THR A 135 10.54 -8.21 -1.74
CA THR A 135 9.57 -7.14 -2.00
C THR A 135 9.86 -5.90 -1.17
N LYS A 136 10.21 -6.05 0.12
CA LYS A 136 10.65 -4.92 0.97
C LYS A 136 11.85 -4.19 0.37
N VAL A 137 12.85 -4.92 -0.12
CA VAL A 137 14.06 -4.34 -0.73
C VAL A 137 13.72 -3.57 -2.00
N ASN A 138 12.89 -4.16 -2.87
CA ASN A 138 12.51 -3.55 -4.14
C ASN A 138 11.68 -2.28 -3.94
N ILE A 139 10.69 -2.31 -3.02
CA ILE A 139 9.90 -1.13 -2.69
C ILE A 139 10.79 -0.05 -2.07
N LYS A 140 11.68 -0.40 -1.13
CA LYS A 140 12.61 0.57 -0.53
C LYS A 140 13.53 1.22 -1.56
N LYS A 141 14.05 0.43 -2.51
CA LYS A 141 14.86 0.94 -3.63
C LYS A 141 14.06 1.91 -4.48
N SER A 142 12.83 1.54 -4.84
CA SER A 142 11.94 2.37 -5.64
C SER A 142 11.57 3.69 -4.96
N ILE A 143 11.22 3.65 -3.67
CA ILE A 143 10.95 4.84 -2.85
C ILE A 143 12.16 5.77 -2.84
N ARG A 144 13.38 5.22 -2.64
CA ARG A 144 14.60 6.02 -2.63
C ARG A 144 14.80 6.76 -3.95
N LEU A 145 14.65 6.07 -5.08
CA LEU A 145 14.78 6.68 -6.41
C LEU A 145 13.69 7.72 -6.67
N GLY A 146 12.44 7.41 -6.31
CA GLY A 146 11.33 8.35 -6.48
C GLY A 146 11.49 9.63 -5.65
N LEU A 147 11.95 9.50 -4.41
CA LEU A 147 12.22 10.66 -3.54
C LEU A 147 13.40 11.51 -4.05
N GLN A 148 14.44 10.88 -4.62
CA GLN A 148 15.54 11.61 -5.26
C GLN A 148 15.02 12.42 -6.44
N LYS A 149 14.19 11.81 -7.29
CA LYS A 149 13.56 12.49 -8.43
C LYS A 149 12.66 13.65 -7.99
N TYR A 150 11.84 13.43 -6.96
CA TYR A 150 10.95 14.45 -6.41
C TYR A 150 11.71 15.66 -5.85
N ARG A 151 12.77 15.43 -5.06
CA ARG A 151 13.60 16.50 -4.49
C ARG A 151 14.32 17.34 -5.54
N GLY A 152 14.73 16.74 -6.66
CA GLY A 152 15.41 17.44 -7.74
C GLY A 152 14.53 18.38 -8.56
N HIS A 153 13.20 18.34 -8.40
CA HIS A 153 12.27 19.03 -9.31
C HIS A 153 11.52 20.23 -8.72
N GLY A 154 11.70 20.55 -7.44
CA GLY A 154 11.14 21.78 -6.84
C GLY A 154 9.61 21.91 -6.85
N CYS A 155 8.86 20.90 -7.30
CA CYS A 155 7.40 20.90 -7.28
C CYS A 155 6.93 20.68 -5.84
N GLY A 156 6.74 21.80 -5.13
CA GLY A 156 6.45 21.82 -3.70
C GLY A 156 5.05 21.32 -3.35
N PHE A 157 4.96 20.48 -2.32
CA PHE A 157 4.18 20.58 -1.06
C PHE A 157 2.74 21.17 -1.03
N LYS A 158 2.22 21.83 -2.07
CA LYS A 158 0.95 22.57 -2.03
C LYS A 158 -0.29 21.66 -2.02
N ILE A 159 -0.19 20.43 -2.49
CA ILE A 159 -1.33 19.47 -2.51
C ILE A 159 -1.38 18.63 -1.21
N TYR A 160 -0.29 18.58 -0.45
CA TYR A 160 -0.09 17.62 0.64
C TYR A 160 -0.74 17.97 1.97
N GLN A 161 -0.78 19.26 2.34
CA GLN A 161 -1.39 19.67 3.62
C GLN A 161 -2.84 19.19 3.71
N HIS A 162 -3.61 19.33 2.63
CA HIS A 162 -5.05 19.06 2.65
C HIS A 162 -5.45 17.58 2.60
N ARG A 163 -4.55 16.65 2.24
CA ARG A 163 -4.87 15.22 2.15
C ARG A 163 -4.32 14.39 3.31
N ALA A 164 -3.12 14.72 3.80
CA ALA A 164 -2.59 14.12 5.03
C ALA A 164 -3.47 14.47 6.23
N GLU A 165 -3.95 15.71 6.32
CA GLU A 165 -4.92 16.13 7.34
C GLU A 165 -6.22 15.33 7.27
N ARG A 166 -6.75 15.05 6.07
CA ARG A 166 -7.99 14.27 5.92
C ARG A 166 -7.84 12.80 6.30
N HIS A 167 -6.74 12.13 5.96
CA HIS A 167 -6.51 10.75 6.38
C HIS A 167 -6.26 10.63 7.89
N TYR A 168 -5.53 11.58 8.49
CA TYR A 168 -5.32 11.62 9.94
C TYR A 168 -6.63 11.89 10.70
N GLN A 169 -7.47 12.82 10.21
CA GLN A 169 -8.79 13.10 10.78
C GLN A 169 -9.73 11.89 10.73
N TYR A 170 -9.64 11.08 9.65
CA TYR A 170 -10.52 9.92 9.44
C TYR A 170 -10.11 8.71 10.30
N GLN A 171 -8.80 8.50 10.51
CA GLN A 171 -8.31 7.36 11.31
C GLN A 171 -8.15 7.65 12.81
N PHE A 172 -7.89 8.90 13.22
CA PHE A 172 -7.49 9.20 14.61
C PHE A 172 -8.39 10.21 15.32
N GLY A 173 -9.46 10.68 14.68
CA GLY A 173 -10.35 11.72 15.22
C GLY A 173 -9.66 13.08 15.32
N ARG A 174 -10.45 14.16 15.43
CA ARG A 174 -9.96 15.54 15.53
C ARG A 174 -9.08 15.73 16.77
N ARG A 175 -7.76 15.55 16.63
CA ARG A 175 -6.78 16.25 17.46
C ARG A 175 -6.03 17.22 16.58
N THR A 176 -6.28 18.50 16.81
CA THR A 176 -5.54 19.60 16.22
C THR A 176 -4.06 19.46 16.59
N PHE A 177 -3.21 19.25 15.59
CA PHE A 177 -1.77 19.34 15.76
C PHE A 177 -1.42 20.84 15.87
N ARG A 178 -1.13 21.31 17.09
CA ARG A 178 -0.38 22.54 17.31
C ARG A 178 1.04 22.12 17.70
N GLY A 179 2.01 22.53 16.88
CA GLY A 179 3.44 22.29 17.06
C GLY A 179 4.15 22.78 15.82
#